data_AF-A0A9D7NCQ5-F1
#
_entry.id   AF-A0A9D7NCQ5-F1
#
_cell.length_a   1.000
_cell.length_b   1.000
_cell.length_c   1.000
_cell.angle_alpha   90.00
_cell.angle_beta   90.00
_cell.angle_gamma   90.00
#
_symmetry.space_group_name_H-M   'P 1'
#
loop_
_entity.id
_entity.type
_entity.pdbx_description
1 polymer ?
#
loop_
_entity_poly.entity_id
_entity_poly.type
_entity_poly.pdbx_seq_one_letter_code
_entity_poly.pdbx_strand_id
1 'polypeptide(L)'
;MNGNMIGVPVGRHVMKIEAFDGCYNSSTLCFEFEVKDKIAPVMKCDDDLHISLSNANGYVDGYAQVSAADIDEGSWDNCKLAWIAVRRNVPTSCTASFLLKGYDSNGNNKIDAAPFDDPKDAPANWKWVVDGKEVVDGIDNNGDGDIFDRGEFFATKGGKIMTPLQDAVDFFCCDLAERVTIELWGADTADNPDTENIDESNWNYCWNDVLIEDKVAPTCGSMGCYG
;
A
#
# COMPACT_ATOMS: atom_id res chain seq x y z
N MET A 1 -36.60 23.60 16.48
CA MET A 1 -35.16 23.30 16.27
C MET A 1 -35.05 22.69 14.89
N ASN A 2 -34.31 23.33 13.98
CA ASN A 2 -34.06 22.75 12.65
C ASN A 2 -33.12 21.57 12.88
N GLY A 3 -33.65 20.35 12.77
CA GLY A 3 -33.08 19.09 13.29
C GLY A 3 -31.80 18.61 12.62
N ASN A 4 -30.76 19.43 12.61
CA ASN A 4 -29.43 19.07 12.16
C ASN A 4 -28.56 18.73 13.37
N MET A 5 -28.06 17.50 13.42
CA MET A 5 -26.96 17.13 14.32
C MET A 5 -25.64 17.57 13.69
N ILE A 6 -24.90 18.43 14.38
CA ILE A 6 -23.59 18.93 13.95
C ILE A 6 -22.59 18.54 15.04
N GLY A 7 -21.41 18.05 14.64
CA GLY A 7 -20.31 17.77 15.58
C GLY A 7 -20.39 16.43 16.31
N VAL A 8 -21.10 15.44 15.76
CA VAL A 8 -21.03 14.06 16.27
C VAL A 8 -19.75 13.41 15.72
N PRO A 9 -18.84 12.90 16.58
CA PRO A 9 -17.59 12.30 16.11
C PRO A 9 -17.81 10.95 15.41
N VAL A 10 -16.83 10.46 14.66
CA VAL A 10 -16.87 9.12 14.05
C VAL A 10 -17.04 8.04 15.13
N GLY A 11 -17.83 7.01 14.83
CA GLY A 11 -18.09 5.87 15.69
C GLY A 11 -19.57 5.63 15.98
N ARG A 12 -19.85 4.72 16.91
CA ARG A 12 -21.21 4.32 17.31
C ARG A 12 -21.77 5.26 18.38
N HIS A 13 -22.98 5.73 18.15
CA HIS A 13 -23.70 6.67 19.01
C HIS A 13 -25.10 6.16 19.32
N VAL A 14 -25.65 6.63 20.43
CA VAL A 14 -27.04 6.38 20.82
C VAL A 14 -27.76 7.71 20.93
N MET A 15 -28.78 7.91 20.10
CA MET A 15 -29.71 9.02 20.24
C MET A 15 -30.80 8.64 21.24
N LYS A 16 -30.96 9.43 22.30
CA LYS A 16 -32.06 9.32 23.26
C LYS A 16 -33.09 10.42 22.99
N ILE A 17 -34.31 10.03 22.63
CA ILE A 17 -35.45 10.93 22.40
C ILE A 17 -36.40 10.79 23.58
N GLU A 18 -36.68 11.87 24.30
CA GLU A 18 -37.69 11.93 25.35
C GLU A 18 -38.85 12.82 24.88
N ALA A 19 -40.06 12.27 24.85
CA ALA A 19 -41.28 12.99 24.51
C ALA A 19 -42.18 13.11 25.74
N PHE A 20 -42.82 14.27 25.91
CA PHE A 20 -43.77 14.56 27.00
C PHE A 20 -45.13 14.91 26.41
N ASP A 21 -46.22 14.47 27.05
CA ASP A 21 -47.56 14.94 26.73
C ASP A 21 -48.01 16.10 27.64
N GLY A 22 -49.16 16.70 27.32
CA GLY A 22 -49.73 17.81 28.10
C GLY A 22 -50.22 17.44 29.51
N CYS A 23 -50.18 16.15 29.85
CA CYS A 23 -50.55 15.59 31.14
C CYS A 23 -49.33 15.15 31.97
N TYR A 24 -48.11 15.51 31.54
CA TYR A 24 -46.83 15.16 32.16
C TYR A 24 -46.44 13.67 32.09
N ASN A 25 -47.04 12.88 31.21
CA ASN A 25 -46.50 11.56 30.90
C ASN A 25 -45.27 11.72 30.00
N SER A 26 -44.29 10.83 30.15
CA SER A 26 -43.10 10.80 29.30
C SER A 26 -42.86 9.43 28.69
N SER A 27 -42.27 9.41 27.50
CA SER A 27 -41.79 8.20 26.82
C SER A 27 -40.39 8.43 26.27
N THR A 28 -39.53 7.43 26.40
CA THR A 28 -38.16 7.46 25.90
C THR A 28 -37.97 6.45 24.76
N LEU A 29 -37.33 6.88 23.68
CA LEU A 29 -36.86 6.02 22.59
C LEU A 29 -35.35 6.17 22.44
N CYS A 30 -34.65 5.05 22.31
CA CYS A 30 -33.23 5.02 21.98
C CYS A 30 -33.05 4.46 20.56
N PHE A 31 -32.22 5.12 19.74
CA PHE A 31 -31.83 4.67 18.41
C PHE A 31 -30.30 4.67 18.32
N GLU A 32 -29.72 3.52 17.96
CA GLU A 32 -28.29 3.40 17.70
C GLU A 32 -27.99 3.79 16.25
N PHE A 33 -26.94 4.57 16.05
CA PHE A 33 -26.45 4.91 14.72
C PHE A 33 -24.92 5.00 14.71
N GLU A 34 -24.33 4.87 13.54
CA GLU A 34 -22.90 4.97 13.34
C GLU A 34 -22.58 6.14 12.42
N VAL A 35 -21.62 6.96 12.83
CA VAL A 35 -21.03 8.01 11.99
C VAL A 35 -19.77 7.42 11.38
N LYS A 36 -19.75 7.29 10.05
CA LYS A 36 -18.58 6.81 9.28
C LYS A 36 -17.87 7.97 8.60
N ASP A 37 -16.55 7.87 8.49
CA ASP A 37 -15.80 8.69 7.54
C ASP A 37 -15.95 8.11 6.13
N LYS A 38 -16.02 8.98 5.13
CA LYS A 38 -16.11 8.62 3.71
C LYS A 38 -15.23 9.50 2.81
N ILE A 39 -14.37 10.33 3.40
CA ILE A 39 -13.49 11.25 2.68
C ILE A 39 -12.09 10.67 2.65
N ALA A 40 -11.59 10.30 1.47
CA ALA A 40 -10.29 9.62 1.36
C ALA A 40 -9.15 10.49 1.89
N PRO A 41 -8.08 9.87 2.43
CA PRO A 41 -6.91 10.62 2.85
C PRO A 41 -6.29 11.36 1.66
N VAL A 42 -5.57 12.43 1.96
CA VAL A 42 -4.74 13.15 1.01
C VAL A 42 -3.32 12.64 1.15
N MET A 43 -2.86 11.86 0.17
CA MET A 43 -1.48 11.39 0.10
C MET A 43 -0.57 12.45 -0.53
N LYS A 44 0.56 12.73 0.11
CA LYS A 44 1.58 13.68 -0.36
C LYS A 44 2.92 12.99 -0.50
N CYS A 45 3.36 12.86 -1.74
CA CYS A 45 4.63 12.26 -2.09
C CYS A 45 5.69 13.35 -2.22
N ASP A 46 6.90 13.05 -1.76
CA ASP A 46 8.10 13.84 -2.04
C ASP A 46 8.31 13.94 -3.56
N ASP A 47 8.31 15.18 -4.06
CA ASP A 47 8.48 15.50 -5.47
C ASP A 47 9.96 15.60 -5.91
N ASP A 48 10.91 15.53 -4.97
CA ASP A 48 12.36 15.62 -5.16
C ASP A 48 13.14 14.48 -4.46
N LEU A 49 12.57 13.26 -4.46
CA LEU A 49 13.21 12.10 -3.85
C LEU A 49 14.47 11.66 -4.62
N HIS A 50 15.63 11.83 -3.98
CA HIS A 50 16.93 11.40 -4.50
C HIS A 50 17.40 10.09 -3.85
N ILE A 51 17.38 9.01 -4.62
CA ILE A 51 17.83 7.68 -4.15
C ILE A 51 19.27 7.44 -4.60
N SER A 52 20.14 7.17 -3.64
CA SER A 52 21.55 6.85 -3.89
C SER A 52 21.84 5.40 -3.52
N LEU A 53 22.39 4.64 -4.46
CA LEU A 53 22.77 3.24 -4.20
C LEU A 53 24.08 3.17 -3.41
N SER A 54 24.21 2.16 -2.55
CA SER A 54 25.41 1.90 -1.77
C SER A 54 25.74 0.42 -1.69
N ASN A 55 27.01 0.07 -1.51
CA ASN A 55 27.44 -1.31 -1.25
C ASN A 55 27.31 -1.69 0.25
N ALA A 56 26.28 -1.17 0.91
CA ALA A 56 26.00 -1.46 2.32
C ALA A 56 25.36 -2.85 2.47
N ASN A 57 25.42 -3.39 3.69
CA ASN A 57 24.71 -4.62 4.10
C ASN A 57 25.02 -5.88 3.28
N GLY A 58 26.23 -5.98 2.71
CA GLY A 58 26.69 -7.16 1.98
C GLY A 58 26.26 -7.23 0.51
N TYR A 59 25.61 -6.19 -0.01
CA TYR A 59 25.36 -6.04 -1.44
C TYR A 59 26.62 -5.49 -2.12
N VAL A 60 27.10 -6.22 -3.12
CA VAL A 60 28.31 -5.85 -3.88
C VAL A 60 27.97 -5.00 -5.11
N ASP A 61 26.70 -5.00 -5.50
CA ASP A 61 26.18 -4.42 -6.75
C ASP A 61 25.14 -3.31 -6.49
N GLY A 62 25.38 -2.43 -5.52
CA GLY A 62 24.54 -1.26 -5.24
C GLY A 62 23.10 -1.57 -4.78
N TYR A 63 22.80 -1.21 -3.54
CA TYR A 63 21.49 -1.42 -2.93
C TYR A 63 21.05 -0.18 -2.16
N ALA A 64 19.76 0.11 -2.22
CA ALA A 64 19.09 1.07 -1.35
C ALA A 64 17.71 0.54 -0.97
N GLN A 65 17.19 1.01 0.14
CA GLN A 65 15.82 0.79 0.56
C GLN A 65 15.23 2.15 0.90
N VAL A 66 14.00 2.39 0.46
CA VAL A 66 13.26 3.63 0.72
C VAL A 66 11.97 3.25 1.44
N SER A 67 11.74 3.84 2.60
CA SER A 67 10.52 3.61 3.37
C SER A 67 9.36 4.48 2.90
N ALA A 68 8.13 4.09 3.21
CA ALA A 68 6.95 4.92 3.01
C ALA A 68 7.10 6.29 3.71
N ALA A 69 7.74 6.30 4.89
CA ALA A 69 8.00 7.52 5.65
C ALA A 69 9.01 8.44 4.97
N ASP A 70 9.96 7.92 4.19
CA ASP A 70 10.91 8.74 3.42
C ASP A 70 10.22 9.45 2.24
N ILE A 71 9.11 8.90 1.73
CA ILE A 71 8.34 9.45 0.61
C ILE A 71 7.22 10.38 1.11
N ASP A 72 6.77 10.22 2.35
CA ASP A 72 5.63 10.94 2.90
C ASP A 72 5.97 12.39 3.33
N GLU A 73 5.40 13.38 2.64
CA GLU A 73 5.53 14.81 2.98
C GLU A 73 4.35 15.34 3.83
N GLY A 74 3.84 14.50 4.74
CA GLY A 74 2.73 14.87 5.61
C GLY A 74 1.38 14.66 4.92
N SER A 75 1.18 13.43 4.45
CA SER A 75 -0.12 12.87 4.15
C SER A 75 -1.03 12.97 5.36
N TRP A 76 -2.33 13.21 5.12
CA TRP A 76 -3.27 13.50 6.19
C TRP A 76 -4.68 13.11 5.81
N ASP A 77 -5.51 12.93 6.82
CA ASP A 77 -6.94 12.64 6.71
C ASP A 77 -7.73 13.57 7.65
N ASN A 78 -9.00 13.86 7.34
CA ASN A 78 -9.82 14.74 8.18
C ASN A 78 -10.19 14.12 9.54
N CYS A 79 -10.21 12.79 9.65
CA CYS A 79 -10.44 12.10 10.92
C CYS A 79 -9.19 11.39 11.40
N LYS A 80 -8.68 10.41 10.63
CA LYS A 80 -7.53 9.61 11.03
C LYS A 80 -6.98 8.79 9.85
N LEU A 81 -5.72 9.06 9.50
CA LEU A 81 -4.92 8.18 8.65
C LEU A 81 -4.57 6.91 9.44
N ALA A 82 -4.94 5.74 8.92
CA ALA A 82 -4.74 4.47 9.59
C ALA A 82 -3.36 3.88 9.30
N TRP A 83 -2.99 3.86 8.03
CA TRP A 83 -1.72 3.31 7.56
C TRP A 83 -1.26 4.04 6.29
N ILE A 84 0.05 3.95 6.06
CA ILE A 84 0.70 4.32 4.81
C ILE A 84 1.57 3.14 4.37
N ALA A 85 1.66 2.90 3.07
CA ALA A 85 2.50 1.86 2.51
C ALA A 85 3.01 2.30 1.14
N VAL A 86 4.16 1.77 0.75
CA VAL A 86 4.81 2.08 -0.51
C VAL A 86 4.89 0.83 -1.39
N ARG A 87 4.76 1.04 -2.69
CA ARG A 87 5.16 0.06 -3.70
C ARG A 87 5.82 0.75 -4.89
N ARG A 88 6.44 -0.03 -5.75
CA ARG A 88 7.09 0.49 -6.96
C ARG A 88 6.92 -0.45 -8.15
N ASN A 89 7.19 0.03 -9.35
CA ASN A 89 7.29 -0.88 -10.49
C ASN A 89 8.60 -1.69 -10.47
N VAL A 90 8.56 -2.87 -11.09
CA VAL A 90 9.68 -3.77 -11.32
C VAL A 90 10.11 -3.66 -12.79
N PRO A 91 11.24 -2.97 -13.08
CA PRO A 91 11.89 -3.03 -14.39
C PRO A 91 12.19 -4.45 -14.81
N THR A 92 12.05 -4.77 -16.10
CA THR A 92 12.47 -6.08 -16.63
C THR A 92 13.96 -6.32 -16.43
N SER A 93 14.79 -5.26 -16.41
CA SER A 93 16.21 -5.34 -16.07
C SER A 93 16.46 -5.79 -14.63
N CYS A 94 15.48 -5.62 -13.74
CA CYS A 94 15.60 -5.91 -12.32
C CYS A 94 14.95 -7.18 -11.84
N THR A 95 14.23 -7.92 -12.69
CA THR A 95 13.56 -9.16 -12.30
C THR A 95 14.50 -10.12 -11.56
N ALA A 96 15.75 -10.29 -12.02
CA ALA A 96 16.72 -11.15 -11.34
C ALA A 96 17.06 -10.70 -9.91
N SER A 97 17.15 -9.39 -9.66
CA SER A 97 17.42 -8.85 -8.33
C SER A 97 16.25 -9.08 -7.37
N PHE A 98 15.01 -8.93 -7.84
CA PHE A 98 13.82 -9.24 -7.06
C PHE A 98 13.72 -10.74 -6.74
N LEU A 99 14.00 -11.62 -7.70
CA LEU A 99 14.08 -13.07 -7.45
C LEU A 99 15.12 -13.41 -6.37
N LEU A 100 16.31 -12.81 -6.45
CA LEU A 100 17.39 -13.03 -5.47
C LEU A 100 17.03 -12.51 -4.07
N LYS A 101 16.18 -11.49 -3.97
CA LYS A 101 15.65 -11.00 -2.69
C LYS A 101 14.57 -11.90 -2.08
N GLY A 102 14.03 -12.86 -2.84
CA GLY A 102 13.00 -13.77 -2.36
C GLY A 102 11.57 -13.28 -2.62
N TYR A 103 11.37 -12.42 -3.62
CA TYR A 103 10.02 -12.02 -4.04
C TYR A 103 9.27 -13.08 -4.86
N ASP A 104 9.89 -14.23 -5.16
CA ASP A 104 9.27 -15.41 -5.79
C ASP A 104 8.65 -16.29 -4.70
N SER A 105 7.42 -15.97 -4.29
CA SER A 105 6.73 -16.67 -3.20
C SER A 105 6.28 -18.07 -3.62
N ASN A 106 6.00 -18.27 -4.91
CA ASN A 106 5.52 -19.55 -5.44
C ASN A 106 6.65 -20.52 -5.88
N GLY A 107 7.90 -20.01 -5.93
CA GLY A 107 9.13 -20.75 -6.14
C GLY A 107 9.33 -21.23 -7.58
N ASN A 108 8.85 -20.49 -8.58
CA ASN A 108 8.92 -20.89 -9.98
C ASN A 108 10.01 -20.16 -10.80
N ASN A 109 10.82 -19.33 -10.15
CA ASN A 109 11.88 -18.49 -10.70
C ASN A 109 11.39 -17.39 -11.65
N LYS A 110 10.18 -16.87 -11.42
CA LYS A 110 9.63 -15.71 -12.12
C LYS A 110 8.95 -14.79 -11.14
N ILE A 111 8.74 -13.55 -11.57
CA ILE A 111 7.84 -12.62 -10.89
C ILE A 111 6.53 -12.68 -11.65
N ASP A 112 5.55 -13.35 -11.05
CA ASP A 112 4.20 -13.53 -11.58
C ASP A 112 3.29 -12.46 -10.98
N ALA A 113 2.81 -11.58 -11.86
CA ALA A 113 1.88 -10.52 -11.48
C ALA A 113 0.46 -10.85 -11.94
N ALA A 114 -0.53 -10.54 -11.11
CA ALA A 114 -1.93 -10.52 -11.53
C ALA A 114 -2.14 -9.47 -12.63
N PRO A 115 -3.04 -9.70 -13.59
CA PRO A 115 -3.35 -8.75 -14.65
C PRO A 115 -4.28 -7.61 -14.17
N PHE A 116 -4.50 -7.47 -12.87
CA PHE A 116 -5.35 -6.48 -12.21
C PHE A 116 -4.67 -6.01 -10.93
N ASP A 117 -5.08 -4.83 -10.43
CA ASP A 117 -4.50 -4.19 -9.23
C ASP A 117 -5.34 -4.42 -7.97
N ASP A 118 -6.61 -4.78 -8.16
CA ASP A 118 -7.59 -5.00 -7.11
C ASP A 118 -8.15 -6.42 -7.25
N PRO A 119 -8.17 -7.24 -6.18
CA PRO A 119 -8.81 -8.56 -6.21
C PRO A 119 -10.25 -8.53 -6.72
N LYS A 120 -10.97 -7.42 -6.50
CA LYS A 120 -12.35 -7.24 -6.99
C LYS A 120 -12.45 -7.14 -8.51
N ASP A 121 -11.37 -6.74 -9.17
CA ASP A 121 -11.26 -6.67 -10.63
C ASP A 121 -10.87 -8.02 -11.25
N ALA A 122 -10.62 -9.04 -10.42
CA ALA A 122 -10.31 -10.38 -10.90
C ALA A 122 -11.47 -10.93 -11.77
N PRO A 123 -11.17 -11.48 -12.97
CA PRO A 123 -12.18 -12.16 -13.77
C PRO A 123 -12.86 -13.27 -12.98
N ALA A 124 -14.16 -13.51 -13.22
CA ALA A 124 -14.93 -14.52 -12.50
C ALA A 124 -14.36 -15.96 -12.60
N ASN A 125 -13.52 -16.23 -13.60
CA ASN A 125 -12.84 -17.51 -13.80
C ASN A 125 -11.37 -17.52 -13.37
N TRP A 126 -10.89 -16.44 -12.74
CA TRP A 126 -9.55 -16.36 -12.18
C TRP A 126 -9.38 -17.40 -11.07
N LYS A 127 -8.20 -18.02 -11.02
CA LYS A 127 -7.82 -18.97 -9.98
C LYS A 127 -6.53 -18.49 -9.34
N TRP A 128 -6.62 -18.10 -8.09
CA TRP A 128 -5.46 -17.69 -7.30
C TRP A 128 -4.49 -18.85 -7.03
N VAL A 129 -5.02 -20.07 -6.93
CA VAL A 129 -4.24 -21.29 -6.67
C VAL A 129 -4.53 -22.33 -7.75
N VAL A 130 -3.48 -22.88 -8.33
CA VAL A 130 -3.53 -24.00 -9.29
C VAL A 130 -2.55 -25.08 -8.81
N ASP A 131 -3.04 -26.32 -8.72
CA ASP A 131 -2.24 -27.48 -8.24
C ASP A 131 -1.59 -27.27 -6.86
N GLY A 132 -2.26 -26.51 -5.98
CA GLY A 132 -1.79 -26.24 -4.62
C GLY A 132 -0.68 -25.20 -4.54
N LYS A 133 -0.43 -24.44 -5.61
CA LYS A 133 0.50 -23.31 -5.64
C LYS A 133 -0.21 -22.04 -6.08
N GLU A 134 0.18 -20.92 -5.48
CA GLU A 134 -0.24 -19.60 -5.93
C GLU A 134 0.24 -19.35 -7.37
N VAL A 135 -0.59 -18.66 -8.15
CA VAL A 135 -0.28 -18.33 -9.55
C VAL A 135 0.37 -16.95 -9.70
N VAL A 136 0.42 -16.18 -8.63
CA VAL A 136 1.07 -14.87 -8.53
C VAL A 136 1.99 -14.88 -7.34
N ASP A 137 2.97 -13.98 -7.35
CA ASP A 137 3.82 -13.75 -6.19
C ASP A 137 3.20 -12.71 -5.26
N GLY A 138 3.54 -12.78 -3.98
CA GLY A 138 3.01 -11.86 -2.98
C GLY A 138 3.65 -11.97 -1.60
N ILE A 139 3.17 -11.12 -0.70
CA ILE A 139 3.54 -11.04 0.71
C ILE A 139 2.23 -10.88 1.50
N ASP A 140 1.94 -11.87 2.34
CA ASP A 140 0.87 -11.82 3.34
C ASP A 140 1.27 -10.84 4.44
N ASN A 141 0.77 -9.61 4.34
CA ASN A 141 1.09 -8.52 5.26
C ASN A 141 0.15 -8.50 6.46
N ASN A 142 -1.09 -8.98 6.29
CA ASN A 142 -2.12 -8.97 7.31
C ASN A 142 -2.10 -10.22 8.22
N GLY A 143 -1.41 -11.29 7.80
CA GLY A 143 -1.23 -12.56 8.50
C GLY A 143 -2.42 -13.51 8.44
N ASP A 144 -3.34 -13.35 7.49
CA ASP A 144 -4.53 -14.19 7.37
C ASP A 144 -4.30 -15.52 6.62
N GLY A 145 -3.12 -15.67 6.00
CA GLY A 145 -2.66 -16.89 5.35
C GLY A 145 -2.96 -16.96 3.86
N ASP A 146 -3.40 -15.88 3.22
CA ASP A 146 -3.39 -15.74 1.77
C ASP A 146 -2.75 -14.42 1.30
N ILE A 147 -2.72 -14.21 -0.03
CA ILE A 147 -2.18 -12.99 -0.67
C ILE A 147 -3.24 -12.35 -1.57
N PHE A 148 -4.51 -12.70 -1.36
CA PHE A 148 -5.62 -12.35 -2.27
C PHE A 148 -6.26 -11.03 -1.88
N ASP A 149 -5.56 -10.29 -1.03
CA ASP A 149 -5.88 -8.95 -0.61
C ASP A 149 -5.20 -7.88 -1.44
N ARG A 150 -5.85 -6.71 -1.49
CA ARG A 150 -5.32 -5.57 -2.23
C ARG A 150 -3.95 -5.20 -1.67
N GLY A 151 -2.96 -5.20 -2.56
CA GLY A 151 -1.61 -4.78 -2.24
C GLY A 151 -0.73 -5.88 -1.66
N GLU A 152 -1.22 -7.12 -1.53
CA GLU A 152 -0.39 -8.24 -1.07
C GLU A 152 0.25 -9.02 -2.21
N PHE A 153 -0.27 -8.92 -3.43
CA PHE A 153 0.26 -9.60 -4.61
C PHE A 153 0.93 -8.63 -5.59
N PHE A 154 1.84 -9.15 -6.41
CA PHE A 154 2.37 -8.44 -7.56
C PHE A 154 1.24 -8.19 -8.56
N ALA A 155 1.09 -6.94 -9.01
CA ALA A 155 -0.01 -6.54 -9.87
C ALA A 155 0.49 -5.86 -11.14
N THR A 156 -0.24 -5.99 -12.25
CA THR A 156 0.03 -5.24 -13.47
C THR A 156 -0.80 -3.98 -13.50
N LYS A 157 -0.16 -2.81 -13.53
CA LYS A 157 -0.81 -1.51 -13.62
C LYS A 157 -0.12 -0.66 -14.67
N GLY A 158 -0.89 -0.13 -15.63
CA GLY A 158 -0.33 0.69 -16.72
C GLY A 158 0.73 -0.01 -17.57
N GLY A 159 0.67 -1.36 -17.67
CA GLY A 159 1.66 -2.17 -18.38
C GLY A 159 2.96 -2.42 -17.64
N LYS A 160 3.06 -1.99 -16.37
CA LYS A 160 4.20 -2.24 -15.48
C LYS A 160 3.79 -3.27 -14.42
N ILE A 161 4.73 -4.13 -14.04
CA ILE A 161 4.59 -4.97 -12.84
C ILE A 161 4.86 -4.09 -11.63
N MET A 162 3.97 -4.09 -10.65
CA MET A 162 4.07 -3.38 -9.38
C MET A 162 4.32 -4.38 -8.27
N THR A 163 5.19 -4.02 -7.32
CA THR A 163 5.41 -4.81 -6.10
C THR A 163 4.16 -4.78 -5.20
N PRO A 164 4.03 -5.73 -4.26
CA PRO A 164 3.16 -5.58 -3.11
C PRO A 164 3.45 -4.27 -2.35
N LEU A 165 2.44 -3.77 -1.64
CA LEU A 165 2.55 -2.68 -0.67
C LEU A 165 3.35 -3.16 0.53
N GLN A 166 4.32 -2.35 0.95
CA GLN A 166 5.19 -2.64 2.09
C GLN A 166 5.54 -1.34 2.83
N ASP A 167 6.13 -1.45 4.01
CA ASP A 167 6.69 -0.30 4.73
C ASP A 167 7.90 0.31 4.00
N ALA A 168 8.57 -0.47 3.15
CA ALA A 168 9.69 -0.02 2.35
C ALA A 168 9.83 -0.81 1.05
N VAL A 169 10.47 -0.21 0.06
CA VAL A 169 10.76 -0.82 -1.25
C VAL A 169 12.25 -0.85 -1.52
N ASP A 170 12.68 -1.93 -2.19
CA ASP A 170 14.07 -2.15 -2.57
C ASP A 170 14.43 -1.47 -3.89
N PHE A 171 15.67 -0.99 -3.98
CA PHE A 171 16.31 -0.46 -5.18
C PHE A 171 17.65 -1.14 -5.42
N PHE A 172 17.97 -1.34 -6.70
CA PHE A 172 19.10 -2.13 -7.17
C PHE A 172 19.83 -1.40 -8.31
N CYS A 173 21.07 -1.78 -8.62
CA CYS A 173 21.82 -1.19 -9.74
C CYS A 173 21.12 -1.26 -11.11
N CYS A 174 20.30 -2.28 -11.35
CA CYS A 174 19.53 -2.40 -12.59
C CYS A 174 18.45 -1.31 -12.77
N ASP A 175 18.13 -0.57 -11.71
CA ASP A 175 17.19 0.57 -11.72
C ASP A 175 17.81 1.83 -12.32
N LEU A 176 19.13 1.90 -12.47
CA LEU A 176 19.83 3.04 -13.08
C LEU A 176 19.45 3.23 -14.56
N ALA A 177 18.92 2.19 -15.21
CA ALA A 177 18.65 2.18 -16.64
C ALA A 177 17.33 2.84 -17.03
N GLU A 178 16.39 3.02 -16.09
CA GLU A 178 15.07 3.61 -16.37
C GLU A 178 14.47 4.33 -15.16
N ARG A 179 13.44 5.15 -15.41
CA ARG A 179 12.69 5.79 -14.32
C ARG A 179 11.83 4.75 -13.61
N VAL A 180 11.92 4.75 -12.29
CA VAL A 180 11.09 3.90 -11.42
C VAL A 180 9.91 4.72 -10.94
N THR A 181 8.70 4.20 -11.17
CA THR A 181 7.47 4.75 -10.61
C THR A 181 7.28 4.18 -9.22
N ILE A 182 7.15 5.06 -8.23
CA ILE A 182 6.80 4.75 -6.85
C ILE A 182 5.37 5.21 -6.62
N GLU A 183 4.59 4.43 -5.87
CA GLU A 183 3.29 4.84 -5.35
C GLU A 183 3.32 4.79 -3.82
N LEU A 184 2.93 5.89 -3.19
CA LEU A 184 2.64 5.96 -1.76
C LEU A 184 1.13 5.90 -1.57
N TRP A 185 0.69 4.86 -0.89
CA TRP A 185 -0.70 4.57 -0.58
C TRP A 185 -0.98 4.87 0.87
N GLY A 186 -2.21 5.27 1.16
CA GLY A 186 -2.69 5.32 2.52
C GLY A 186 -4.19 5.16 2.56
N ALA A 187 -4.68 4.63 3.67
CA ALA A 187 -6.10 4.55 3.94
C ALA A 187 -6.42 5.10 5.32
N ASP A 188 -7.65 5.58 5.46
CA ASP A 188 -8.21 5.93 6.75
C ASP A 188 -8.77 4.69 7.47
N THR A 189 -9.29 4.90 8.69
CA THR A 189 -9.95 3.85 9.47
C THR A 189 -11.46 3.79 9.19
N ALA A 190 -11.93 4.07 7.95
CA ALA A 190 -13.36 4.21 7.65
C ALA A 190 -14.22 2.97 7.96
N ASP A 191 -13.61 1.81 8.23
CA ASP A 191 -14.32 0.63 8.69
C ASP A 191 -13.94 0.17 10.09
N ASN A 192 -14.98 -0.31 10.77
CA ASN A 192 -14.98 -0.87 12.10
C ASN A 192 -13.80 -1.85 12.29
N PRO A 193 -12.97 -1.69 13.35
CA PRO A 193 -11.88 -2.62 13.65
C PRO A 193 -12.35 -4.06 13.91
N ASP A 194 -13.66 -4.29 14.07
CA ASP A 194 -14.29 -5.60 14.27
C ASP A 194 -14.98 -6.16 13.00
N THR A 195 -14.89 -5.50 11.83
CA THR A 195 -15.42 -6.07 10.57
C THR A 195 -14.28 -6.46 9.63
N GLU A 196 -14.09 -7.76 9.49
CA GLU A 196 -13.26 -8.48 8.51
C GLU A 196 -13.68 -8.24 7.05
N ASN A 197 -14.36 -7.14 6.74
CA ASN A 197 -14.76 -6.81 5.37
C ASN A 197 -13.72 -5.87 4.77
N ILE A 198 -12.78 -6.46 4.03
CA ILE A 198 -11.69 -5.88 3.24
C ILE A 198 -12.18 -4.94 2.10
N ASP A 199 -13.43 -4.46 2.12
CA ASP A 199 -14.02 -3.76 0.96
C ASP A 199 -13.87 -2.23 0.97
N GLU A 200 -14.07 -1.49 2.06
CA GLU A 200 -14.24 -0.03 1.99
C GLU A 200 -13.30 0.77 2.89
N SER A 201 -12.04 0.35 3.01
CA SER A 201 -11.01 1.29 3.45
C SER A 201 -10.99 2.45 2.45
N ASN A 202 -11.20 3.65 2.95
CA ASN A 202 -11.29 4.81 2.10
C ASN A 202 -9.84 5.29 1.92
N TRP A 203 -9.30 4.97 0.74
CA TRP A 203 -7.89 5.05 0.44
C TRP A 203 -7.63 6.02 -0.71
N ASN A 204 -6.38 6.47 -0.76
CA ASN A 204 -5.87 7.26 -1.85
C ASN A 204 -4.39 6.95 -2.04
N TYR A 205 -3.83 7.42 -3.13
CA TYR A 205 -2.40 7.31 -3.38
C TYR A 205 -1.90 8.54 -4.13
N CYS A 206 -0.61 8.81 -3.95
CA CYS A 206 0.16 9.66 -4.82
C CYS A 206 1.24 8.81 -5.49
N TRP A 207 1.82 9.33 -6.56
CA TRP A 207 2.88 8.64 -7.28
C TRP A 207 3.95 9.63 -7.74
N ASN A 208 5.18 9.15 -7.87
CA ASN A 208 6.30 9.91 -8.43
C ASN A 208 7.20 8.99 -9.28
N ASP A 209 7.83 9.57 -10.31
CA ASP A 209 8.82 8.89 -11.14
C ASP A 209 10.24 9.35 -10.72
N VAL A 210 10.94 8.48 -10.00
CA VAL A 210 12.26 8.78 -9.46
C VAL A 210 13.39 8.39 -10.42
N LEU A 211 14.47 9.17 -10.37
CA LEU A 211 15.75 8.84 -11.00
C LEU A 211 16.70 8.34 -9.91
N ILE A 212 17.26 7.15 -10.13
CA ILE A 212 18.21 6.54 -9.21
C ILE A 212 19.61 7.04 -9.61
N GLU A 213 20.36 7.52 -8.63
CA GLU A 213 21.76 7.92 -8.82
C GLU A 213 22.70 6.86 -8.25
N ASP A 214 23.72 6.50 -9.03
CA ASP A 214 24.84 5.73 -8.50
C ASP A 214 25.86 6.67 -7.85
N LYS A 215 26.10 6.49 -6.56
CA LYS A 215 27.18 7.17 -5.82
C LYS A 215 28.27 6.19 -5.37
N VAL A 216 28.21 4.93 -5.79
CA VAL A 216 29.26 3.94 -5.54
C VAL A 216 30.50 4.34 -6.32
N ALA A 217 31.58 4.66 -5.59
CA ALA A 217 32.85 4.97 -6.22
C ALA A 217 33.46 3.70 -6.85
N PRO A 218 33.95 3.76 -8.11
CA PRO A 218 34.58 2.61 -8.72
C PRO A 218 35.82 2.19 -7.93
N THR A 219 36.00 0.88 -7.77
CA THR A 219 37.17 0.31 -7.09
C THR A 219 38.25 0.01 -8.11
N CYS A 220 39.40 0.68 -7.99
CA CYS A 220 40.56 0.42 -8.85
C CYS A 220 41.55 -0.52 -8.18
N GLY A 221 41.75 -1.69 -8.79
CA GLY A 221 42.81 -2.64 -8.46
C GLY A 221 43.94 -2.64 -9.50
N SER A 222 45.00 -3.41 -9.24
CA SER A 222 46.16 -3.53 -10.14
C SER A 222 45.85 -4.12 -11.52
N MET A 223 44.67 -4.74 -11.69
CA MET A 223 44.18 -5.32 -12.94
C MET A 223 43.08 -4.49 -13.62
N GLY A 224 42.78 -3.27 -13.14
CA GLY A 224 41.78 -2.39 -13.72
C GLY A 224 40.83 -1.79 -12.68
N CYS A 225 39.99 -0.85 -13.14
CA CYS A 225 38.92 -0.26 -12.36
C CYS A 225 37.60 -0.97 -12.68
N TYR A 226 36.88 -1.38 -11.63
CA TYR A 226 35.58 -2.02 -11.73
C TYR A 226 34.57 -1.12 -11.01
N GLY A 227 33.45 -0.89 -11.68
CA GLY A 227 32.29 -0.13 -11.21
C GLY A 227 31.04 -0.96 -11.45
#